data_AF-A0A3D4WMS3-F1
#
_entry.id   AF-A0A3D4WMS3-F1
#
_cell.length_a   1.000
_cell.length_b   1.000
_cell.length_c   1.000
_cell.angle_alpha   90.00
_cell.angle_beta   90.00
_cell.angle_gamma   90.00
#
_symmetry.space_group_name_H-M   'P 1'
#
loop_
_entity.id
_entity.type
_entity.pdbx_description
1 polymer ?
#
loop_
_entity_poly.entity_id
_entity_poly.type
_entity_poly.pdbx_seq_one_letter_code
_entity_poly.pdbx_strand_id
1 'polypeptide(L)'
;MSTNRKWLWWLVGSAWALLLVGLGVWSAMHSPATVRDQSPISSGKATIDRVVGEVRGDLPDRWRFDDDGYHENPCRITPMRDGAAATRTLTLSGPEGTEGEALAKLASGFGDVRLRPAEGTPEGFYVDAGNFVAVRARVNGPGTVVLELKTGCRPAD
;
A
#
# COMPACT_ATOMS: atom_id res chain seq x y z
N MET A 1 15.68 -55.68 -26.33
CA MET A 1 15.31 -55.15 -25.00
C MET A 1 14.07 -54.28 -25.16
N SER A 2 12.89 -54.71 -24.70
CA SER A 2 11.73 -53.83 -24.63
C SER A 2 11.98 -52.83 -23.50
N THR A 3 12.43 -51.62 -23.86
CA THR A 3 12.59 -50.54 -22.90
C THR A 3 11.24 -50.38 -22.19
N ASN A 4 11.23 -50.56 -20.88
CA ASN A 4 10.04 -50.67 -20.07
C ASN A 4 9.27 -49.34 -20.16
N ARG A 5 8.34 -49.23 -21.11
CA ARG A 5 7.62 -47.99 -21.46
C ARG A 5 6.96 -47.34 -20.23
N LYS A 6 6.63 -48.14 -19.23
CA LYS A 6 6.11 -47.72 -17.93
C LYS A 6 7.08 -46.83 -17.14
N TRP A 7 8.39 -47.09 -17.18
CA TRP A 7 9.40 -46.28 -16.49
C TRP A 7 9.51 -44.88 -17.09
N LEU A 8 9.38 -44.77 -18.42
CA LEU A 8 9.38 -43.48 -19.11
C LEU A 8 8.19 -42.61 -18.68
N TRP A 9 7.01 -43.21 -18.52
CA TRP A 9 5.83 -42.51 -17.97
C TRP A 9 6.02 -42.07 -16.52
N TRP A 10 6.67 -42.88 -15.68
CA TRP A 10 7.01 -42.49 -14.30
C TRP A 10 8.01 -41.33 -14.26
N LEU A 11 9.02 -41.34 -15.13
CA LEU A 11 9.98 -40.23 -15.24
C LEU A 11 9.30 -38.95 -15.69
N VAL A 12 8.48 -39.01 -16.74
CA VAL A 12 7.73 -37.84 -17.24
C VAL A 12 6.78 -37.33 -16.16
N GLY A 13 6.04 -38.22 -15.50
CA GLY A 13 5.14 -37.84 -14.40
C GLY A 13 5.87 -37.20 -13.22
N SER A 14 7.02 -37.73 -12.84
CA SER A 14 7.83 -37.19 -11.73
C SER A 14 8.45 -35.85 -12.09
N ALA A 15 9.00 -35.72 -13.31
CA ALA A 15 9.54 -34.46 -13.80
C ALA A 15 8.45 -33.37 -13.88
N TRP A 16 7.26 -33.74 -14.35
CA TRP A 16 6.12 -32.83 -14.40
C TRP A 16 5.64 -32.44 -12.99
N ALA A 17 5.56 -33.38 -12.06
CA ALA A 17 5.21 -33.10 -10.67
C ALA A 17 6.22 -32.14 -10.03
N LEU A 18 7.52 -32.36 -10.22
CA LEU A 18 8.58 -31.46 -9.72
C LEU A 18 8.50 -30.08 -10.36
N LEU A 19 8.22 -30.00 -11.66
CA LEU A 19 8.01 -28.73 -12.36
C LEU A 19 6.83 -27.96 -11.75
N LEU A 20 5.68 -28.61 -11.55
CA LEU A 20 4.49 -27.98 -10.97
C LEU A 20 4.73 -27.53 -9.53
N VAL A 21 5.40 -28.34 -8.72
CA VAL A 21 5.77 -27.97 -7.35
C VAL A 21 6.72 -26.78 -7.36
N GLY A 22 7.74 -26.80 -8.23
CA GLY A 22 8.69 -25.69 -8.36
C GLY A 22 8.01 -24.38 -8.77
N LEU A 23 7.16 -24.42 -9.79
CA LEU A 23 6.39 -23.25 -10.24
C LEU A 23 5.40 -22.78 -9.16
N GLY A 24 4.76 -23.69 -8.45
CA GLY A 24 3.83 -23.36 -7.35
C GLY A 24 4.54 -22.66 -6.19
N VAL A 25 5.69 -23.17 -5.77
CA VAL A 25 6.52 -22.56 -4.72
C VAL A 25 7.04 -21.18 -5.17
N TRP A 26 7.56 -21.09 -6.40
CA TRP A 26 8.02 -19.81 -6.95
C TRP A 26 6.90 -18.77 -6.98
N SER A 27 5.73 -19.16 -7.47
CA SER A 27 4.54 -18.31 -7.51
C SER A 27 4.10 -17.86 -6.12
N ALA A 28 4.06 -18.77 -5.14
CA ALA A 28 3.67 -18.43 -3.77
C ALA A 28 4.61 -17.41 -3.11
N MET A 29 5.89 -17.40 -3.48
CA MET A 29 6.88 -16.47 -2.91
C MET A 29 6.96 -15.13 -3.63
N HIS A 30 6.63 -15.07 -4.93
CA HIS A 30 6.87 -13.88 -5.77
C HIS A 30 5.60 -13.22 -6.29
N SER A 31 4.44 -13.87 -6.19
CA SER A 31 3.19 -13.26 -6.63
C SER A 31 2.76 -12.15 -5.67
N PRO A 32 2.33 -10.99 -6.19
CA PRO A 32 1.82 -9.92 -5.34
C PRO A 32 0.58 -10.40 -4.58
N ALA A 33 0.41 -9.89 -3.36
CA ALA A 33 -0.76 -10.19 -2.55
C ALA A 33 -2.04 -9.78 -3.30
N THR A 34 -2.98 -10.72 -3.39
CA THR A 34 -4.29 -10.45 -4.04
C THR A 34 -5.30 -9.86 -3.05
N VAL A 35 -5.03 -10.01 -1.75
CA VAL A 35 -5.78 -9.39 -0.65
C VAL A 35 -4.81 -8.94 0.44
N ARG A 36 -5.21 -7.94 1.23
CA ARG A 36 -4.43 -7.43 2.36
C ARG A 36 -4.06 -8.51 3.39
N ASP A 37 -4.91 -9.52 3.56
CA ASP A 37 -4.72 -10.62 4.53
C ASP A 37 -3.58 -11.58 4.18
N GLN A 38 -3.04 -11.49 2.96
CA GLN A 38 -1.88 -12.24 2.48
C GLN A 38 -0.55 -11.50 2.68
N SER A 39 -0.59 -10.28 3.24
CA SER A 39 0.58 -9.42 3.41
C SER A 39 0.70 -8.96 4.87
N PRO A 40 1.84 -9.20 5.55
CA PRO A 40 1.99 -8.84 6.96
C PRO A 40 1.95 -7.31 7.16
N ILE A 41 1.72 -6.88 8.40
CA ILE A 41 1.65 -5.45 8.73
C ILE A 41 2.96 -4.71 8.39
N SER A 42 4.11 -5.34 8.60
CA SER A 42 5.44 -4.83 8.23
C SER A 42 5.53 -4.42 6.75
N SER A 43 4.97 -5.22 5.84
CA SER A 43 4.91 -4.89 4.41
C SER A 43 4.09 -3.62 4.13
N GLY A 44 2.98 -3.45 4.85
CA GLY A 44 2.15 -2.25 4.79
C GLY A 44 2.90 -1.01 5.29
N LYS A 45 3.61 -1.13 6.41
CA LYS A 45 4.46 -0.05 6.96
C LYS A 45 5.57 0.34 5.99
N ALA A 46 6.28 -0.62 5.39
CA ALA A 46 7.30 -0.32 4.38
C ALA A 46 6.74 0.46 3.17
N THR A 47 5.50 0.16 2.78
CA THR A 47 4.80 0.91 1.73
C THR A 47 4.48 2.34 2.19
N ILE A 48 3.99 2.51 3.44
CA ILE A 48 3.78 3.84 4.05
C ILE A 48 5.08 4.63 4.10
N ASP A 49 6.20 4.03 4.53
CA ASP A 49 7.49 4.72 4.65
C ASP A 49 7.99 5.22 3.29
N ARG A 50 7.80 4.44 2.22
CA ARG A 50 8.07 4.89 0.85
C ARG A 50 7.22 6.12 0.49
N VAL A 51 5.91 6.06 0.73
CA VAL A 51 5.01 7.19 0.42
C VAL A 51 5.38 8.43 1.24
N VAL A 52 5.74 8.26 2.51
CA VAL A 52 6.23 9.37 3.35
C VAL A 52 7.47 10.03 2.73
N GLY A 53 8.40 9.22 2.20
CA GLY A 53 9.57 9.71 1.47
C GLY A 53 9.20 10.49 0.20
N GLU A 54 8.27 9.97 -0.60
CA GLU A 54 7.74 10.62 -1.81
C GLU A 54 7.09 11.97 -1.48
N VAL A 55 6.16 11.99 -0.50
CA VAL A 55 5.48 13.22 -0.05
C VAL A 55 6.47 14.26 0.45
N ARG A 56 7.50 13.84 1.21
CA ARG A 56 8.54 14.75 1.70
C ARG A 56 9.38 15.33 0.55
N GLY A 57 9.66 14.54 -0.48
CA GLY A 57 10.43 14.97 -1.66
C GLY A 57 9.64 15.91 -2.59
N ASP A 58 8.33 15.73 -2.68
CA ASP A 58 7.45 16.50 -3.58
C ASP A 58 6.80 17.72 -2.90
N LEU A 59 7.09 17.95 -1.62
CA LEU A 59 6.50 19.05 -0.87
C LEU A 59 7.00 20.40 -1.40
N PRO A 60 6.12 21.39 -1.63
CA PRO A 60 6.56 22.71 -2.08
C PRO A 60 7.41 23.43 -1.02
N ASP A 61 8.43 24.20 -1.43
CA ASP A 61 9.42 24.83 -0.54
C ASP A 61 8.84 25.68 0.62
N ARG A 62 7.64 26.22 0.44
CA ARG A 62 6.95 27.07 1.43
C ARG A 62 6.12 26.29 2.44
N TRP A 63 6.08 24.97 2.33
CA TRP A 63 5.32 24.08 3.20
C TRP A 63 6.23 23.37 4.21
N ARG A 64 5.69 23.14 5.40
CA ARG A 64 6.31 22.39 6.49
C ARG A 64 5.69 21.01 6.57
N PHE A 65 6.52 20.05 6.95
CA PHE A 65 6.17 18.64 7.10
C PHE A 65 6.23 18.26 8.57
N ASP A 66 5.12 17.74 9.09
CA ASP A 66 5.03 17.15 10.43
C ASP A 66 4.48 15.73 10.34
N ASP A 67 5.00 14.83 11.18
CA ASP A 67 4.76 13.39 11.09
C ASP A 67 4.53 12.82 12.49
N ASP A 68 3.27 12.46 12.74
CA ASP A 68 2.81 11.95 14.04
C ASP A 68 3.35 10.54 14.34
N GLY A 69 4.04 9.91 13.38
CA GLY A 69 4.51 8.54 13.47
C GLY A 69 3.38 7.52 13.34
N TYR A 70 3.68 6.28 13.72
CA TYR A 70 2.75 5.17 13.60
C TYR A 70 1.81 5.07 14.79
N HIS A 71 0.53 4.93 14.50
CA HIS A 71 -0.51 4.49 15.42
C HIS A 71 -1.00 3.11 15.00
N GLU A 72 -0.76 2.12 15.85
CA GLU A 72 -1.18 0.74 15.63
C GLU A 72 -2.37 0.40 16.51
N ASN A 73 -3.39 -0.18 15.91
CA ASN A 73 -4.58 -0.65 16.60
C ASN A 73 -4.78 -2.15 16.34
N PRO A 74 -5.13 -2.93 17.38
CA PRO A 74 -5.51 -4.32 17.18
C PRO A 74 -6.78 -4.40 16.33
N CYS A 75 -6.86 -5.40 15.48
CA CYS A 75 -8.02 -5.69 14.66
C CYS A 75 -8.21 -7.20 14.51
N ARG A 76 -9.31 -7.60 13.89
CA ARG A 76 -9.63 -9.01 13.67
C ARG A 76 -9.79 -9.28 12.19
N ILE A 77 -8.97 -10.19 11.65
CA ILE A 77 -9.04 -10.60 10.24
C ILE A 77 -10.17 -11.60 10.08
N THR A 78 -10.23 -12.60 10.97
CA THR A 78 -11.32 -13.57 11.07
C THR A 78 -11.64 -13.85 12.54
N PRO A 79 -12.79 -14.47 12.88
CA PRO A 79 -13.11 -14.84 14.26
C PRO A 79 -12.00 -15.56 15.04
N MET A 80 -11.09 -16.27 14.34
CA MET A 80 -10.00 -17.06 14.92
C MET A 80 -8.60 -16.49 14.62
N ARG A 81 -8.51 -15.34 13.95
CA ARG A 81 -7.24 -14.75 13.52
C ARG A 81 -7.21 -13.26 13.82
N ASP A 82 -6.41 -12.91 14.81
CA ASP A 82 -6.11 -11.53 15.15
C ASP A 82 -5.19 -10.90 14.10
N GLY A 83 -5.18 -9.57 14.09
CA GLY A 83 -4.35 -8.77 13.22
C GLY A 83 -4.07 -7.42 13.83
N ALA A 84 -3.33 -6.60 13.08
CA ALA A 84 -3.04 -5.22 13.43
C ALA A 84 -3.30 -4.31 12.22
N ALA A 85 -3.68 -3.07 12.51
CA ALA A 85 -3.82 -2.00 11.53
C ALA A 85 -2.96 -0.82 11.94
N ALA A 86 -2.04 -0.42 11.08
CA ALA A 86 -1.25 0.79 11.23
C ALA A 86 -1.86 1.96 10.46
N THR A 87 -1.91 3.12 11.12
CA THR A 87 -2.19 4.43 10.53
C THR A 87 -0.99 5.34 10.79
N ARG A 88 -0.63 6.17 9.81
CA ARG A 88 0.37 7.23 9.96
C ARG A 88 -0.22 8.51 9.42
N THR A 89 -0.19 9.57 10.22
CA THR A 89 -0.77 10.86 9.88
C THR A 89 0.34 11.86 9.62
N LEU A 90 0.24 12.56 8.50
CA LEU A 90 1.16 13.62 8.13
C LEU A 90 0.38 14.93 8.11
N THR A 91 0.91 15.95 8.77
CA THR A 91 0.34 17.29 8.76
C THR A 91 1.26 18.19 7.97
N LEU A 92 0.71 18.80 6.91
CA LEU A 92 1.42 19.74 6.06
C LEU A 92 0.87 21.13 6.33
N SER A 93 1.76 22.08 6.61
CA SER A 93 1.39 23.47 6.90
C SER A 93 2.08 24.44 5.96
N GLY A 94 1.34 25.32 5.32
CA GLY A 94 1.85 26.29 4.35
C GLY A 94 1.07 27.60 4.34
N PRO A 95 1.28 28.45 3.32
CA PRO A 95 0.54 29.69 3.16
C PRO A 95 -0.96 29.44 2.94
N GLU A 96 -1.80 30.23 3.60
CA GLU A 96 -3.26 30.17 3.43
C GLU A 96 -3.65 30.44 1.96
N GLY A 97 -4.65 29.70 1.46
CA GLY A 97 -5.13 29.80 0.08
C GLY A 97 -4.31 29.03 -0.96
N THR A 98 -3.25 28.33 -0.55
CA THR A 98 -2.42 27.49 -1.43
C THR A 98 -2.68 25.99 -1.28
N GLU A 99 -3.66 25.59 -0.47
CA GLU A 99 -3.95 24.19 -0.10
C GLU A 99 -4.39 23.37 -1.31
N GLY A 100 -5.22 23.95 -2.19
CA GLY A 100 -5.65 23.30 -3.42
C GLY A 100 -4.50 23.06 -4.40
N GLU A 101 -3.56 24.01 -4.50
CA GLU A 101 -2.34 23.87 -5.33
C GLU A 101 -1.44 22.77 -4.76
N ALA A 102 -1.21 22.76 -3.44
CA ALA A 102 -0.43 21.73 -2.78
C ALA A 102 -1.07 20.34 -2.94
N LEU A 103 -2.39 20.23 -2.80
CA LEU A 103 -3.11 18.98 -3.05
C LEU A 103 -3.00 18.52 -4.49
N ALA A 104 -3.12 19.43 -5.47
CA ALA A 104 -2.95 19.09 -6.88
C ALA A 104 -1.51 18.64 -7.17
N LYS A 105 -0.50 19.30 -6.57
CA LYS A 105 0.91 18.92 -6.72
C LYS A 105 1.19 17.55 -6.12
N LEU A 106 0.73 17.29 -4.89
CA LEU A 106 0.85 15.99 -4.24
C LEU A 106 0.12 14.91 -5.05
N ALA A 107 -1.13 15.18 -5.49
CA ALA A 107 -1.89 14.26 -6.32
C ALA A 107 -1.17 13.93 -7.63
N SER A 108 -0.45 14.88 -8.24
CA SER A 108 0.31 14.64 -9.48
C SER A 108 1.52 13.71 -9.31
N GLY A 109 2.05 13.58 -8.09
CA GLY A 109 3.10 12.59 -7.77
C GLY A 109 2.53 11.18 -7.67
N PHE A 110 1.23 11.05 -7.39
CA PHE A 110 0.51 9.80 -7.41
C PHE A 110 -0.10 9.54 -8.80
N GLY A 111 -0.25 8.27 -9.17
CA GLY A 111 -0.84 7.88 -10.46
C GLY A 111 -2.35 8.09 -10.52
N ASP A 112 -3.11 6.97 -10.50
CA ASP A 112 -4.57 6.99 -10.60
C ASP A 112 -5.23 7.48 -9.30
N VAL A 113 -5.31 8.80 -9.15
CA VAL A 113 -5.87 9.48 -7.98
C VAL A 113 -7.36 9.76 -8.16
N ARG A 114 -8.15 9.49 -7.11
CA ARG A 114 -9.56 9.90 -7.03
C ARG A 114 -9.66 11.22 -6.28
N LEU A 115 -9.91 12.29 -7.02
CA LEU A 115 -10.09 13.63 -6.46
C LEU A 115 -11.46 13.77 -5.77
N ARG A 116 -11.51 14.54 -4.70
CA ARG A 116 -12.76 14.99 -4.08
C ARG A 116 -13.05 16.42 -4.59
N PRO A 117 -14.03 16.59 -5.50
CA PRO A 117 -14.32 17.90 -6.07
C PRO A 117 -14.92 18.84 -5.03
N ALA A 118 -14.42 20.07 -5.00
CA ALA A 118 -15.13 21.25 -4.53
C ALA A 118 -15.21 22.25 -5.69
N GLU A 119 -16.03 23.30 -5.57
CA GLU A 119 -16.30 24.30 -6.62
C GLU A 119 -15.00 24.92 -7.22
N GLY A 120 -14.37 24.21 -8.16
CA GLY A 120 -13.15 24.62 -8.87
C GLY A 120 -11.80 24.08 -8.36
N THR A 121 -11.67 23.67 -7.08
CA THR A 121 -10.40 23.17 -6.51
C THR A 121 -10.56 21.82 -5.78
N PRO A 122 -9.52 20.96 -5.72
CA PRO A 122 -9.59 19.73 -4.94
C PRO A 122 -9.57 20.03 -3.44
N GLU A 123 -10.59 19.58 -2.70
CA GLU A 123 -10.59 19.60 -1.22
C GLU A 123 -9.79 18.45 -0.60
N GLY A 124 -9.45 17.46 -1.44
CA GLY A 124 -8.70 16.29 -1.03
C GLY A 124 -8.63 15.25 -2.13
N PHE A 125 -7.93 14.15 -1.84
CA PHE A 125 -7.84 13.02 -2.74
C PHE A 125 -7.69 11.69 -2.02
N TYR A 126 -7.97 10.62 -2.74
CA TYR A 126 -7.75 9.25 -2.32
C TYR A 126 -6.95 8.49 -3.39
N VAL A 127 -5.96 7.72 -2.97
CA VAL A 127 -5.23 6.80 -3.84
C VAL A 127 -4.87 5.51 -3.09
N ASP A 128 -4.84 4.40 -3.81
CA ASP A 128 -4.20 3.17 -3.34
C ASP A 128 -2.74 3.22 -3.78
N ALA A 129 -1.83 3.35 -2.81
CA ALA A 129 -0.39 3.47 -3.06
C ALA A 129 0.28 2.11 -3.38
N GLY A 130 -0.52 1.09 -3.68
CA GLY A 130 -0.09 -0.29 -3.81
C GLY A 130 -0.11 -1.00 -2.46
N ASN A 131 -0.06 -2.34 -2.52
CA ASN A 131 -0.13 -3.20 -1.33
C ASN A 131 -1.36 -2.88 -0.45
N PHE A 132 -2.46 -2.38 -1.02
CA PHE A 132 -3.69 -2.00 -0.30
C PHE A 132 -3.51 -0.90 0.76
N VAL A 133 -2.49 -0.04 0.59
CA VAL A 133 -2.27 1.13 1.46
C VAL A 133 -3.09 2.30 0.93
N ALA A 134 -4.08 2.70 1.72
CA ALA A 134 -4.90 3.86 1.41
C ALA A 134 -4.16 5.13 1.82
N VAL A 135 -4.02 6.07 0.89
CA VAL A 135 -3.55 7.43 1.15
C VAL A 135 -4.73 8.36 0.95
N ARG A 136 -5.09 9.11 2.00
CA ARG A 136 -6.19 10.06 1.95
C ARG A 136 -5.71 11.43 2.38
N ALA A 137 -5.71 12.38 1.45
CA ALA A 137 -5.36 13.76 1.72
C ALA A 137 -6.61 14.62 1.80
N ARG A 138 -6.61 15.62 2.70
CA ARG A 138 -7.71 16.59 2.83
C ARG A 138 -7.20 17.92 3.37
N VAL A 139 -7.86 19.01 2.98
CA VAL A 139 -7.73 20.29 3.68
C VAL A 139 -8.35 20.15 5.08
N ASN A 140 -7.63 20.59 6.12
CA ASN A 140 -8.08 20.53 7.52
C ASN A 140 -8.20 21.91 8.18
N GLY A 141 -8.03 22.97 7.41
CA GLY A 141 -8.13 24.36 7.84
C GLY A 141 -7.26 25.26 6.96
N PRO A 142 -7.28 26.58 7.20
CA PRO A 142 -6.39 27.52 6.52
C PRO A 142 -4.93 27.09 6.67
N GLY A 143 -4.22 27.07 5.55
CA GLY A 143 -2.82 26.67 5.43
C GLY A 143 -2.53 25.23 5.80
N THR A 144 -3.53 24.36 5.99
CA THR A 144 -3.32 23.02 6.57
C THR A 144 -3.91 21.91 5.72
N VAL A 145 -3.05 20.98 5.32
CA VAL A 145 -3.42 19.73 4.63
C VAL A 145 -3.00 18.54 5.48
N VAL A 146 -3.90 17.59 5.68
CA VAL A 146 -3.62 16.36 6.44
C VAL A 146 -3.67 15.18 5.49
N LEU A 147 -2.65 14.32 5.56
CA LEU A 147 -2.59 13.04 4.86
C LEU A 147 -2.68 11.92 5.87
N GLU A 148 -3.61 11.00 5.65
CA GLU A 148 -3.82 9.83 6.47
C GLU A 148 -3.47 8.59 5.65
N LEU A 149 -2.43 7.86 6.06
CA LEU A 149 -1.98 6.64 5.42
C LEU A 149 -2.41 5.43 6.24
N LYS A 150 -3.18 4.51 5.63
CA LYS A 150 -3.74 3.34 6.33
C LYS A 150 -3.39 2.05 5.63
N THR A 151 -2.85 1.12 6.42
CA THR A 151 -2.60 -0.26 5.98
C THR A 151 -3.86 -1.13 5.93
N GLY A 152 -4.89 -0.76 6.69
CA GLY A 152 -6.04 -1.61 7.01
C GLY A 152 -5.66 -2.80 7.91
N CYS A 153 -6.60 -3.68 8.20
CA CYS A 153 -6.32 -4.86 9.03
C CYS A 153 -5.46 -5.87 8.27
N ARG A 154 -4.39 -6.35 8.92
CA ARG A 154 -3.39 -7.28 8.37
C ARG A 154 -2.93 -8.29 9.41
N PRO A 155 -2.35 -9.43 9.00
CA PRO A 155 -1.64 -10.31 9.92
C PRO A 155 -0.59 -9.53 10.70
N ALA A 156 -0.62 -9.67 12.02
CA ALA A 156 0.49 -9.23 12.86
C ALA A 156 1.75 -10.05 12.51
N ASP A 157 2.92 -9.46 12.74
CA ASP A 157 4.22 -10.09 12.52
C ASP A 157 4.48 -11.22 13.54
#